data_AF-A0A6P6MJ64-F1
#
_entry.id   AF-A0A6P6MJ64-F1
#
_cell.length_a   1.000
_cell.length_b   1.000
_cell.length_c   1.000
_cell.angle_alpha   90.00
_cell.angle_beta   90.00
_cell.angle_gamma   90.00
#
_symmetry.space_group_name_H-M   'P 1'
#
loop_
_entity.id
_entity.type
_entity.pdbx_description
1 polymer ?
#
loop_
_entity_poly.entity_id
_entity_poly.type
_entity_poly.pdbx_seq_one_letter_code
_entity_poly.pdbx_strand_id
1 'polypeptide(L)'
;MSGRVGDLSAKQAEALAQFREKVKDILPQCPSQSDHFLLRWLRARNFNLQKAEAMLRKHMEFRKHMKVDTILTEWQLPEVIEKYLSGGMCGHDREGCPVWYDVVGPLDPKGMMHSVSKQDLIKSKVRDCEMLQKECDLQSERLGRNIESITMVYDCEGLGMKHLYKPAIETYGEILTMFEDNYPEGLKRLLVIKAPKLFPVAYNLVKHFLSEDTRRKVVVLGSNWQEVLQKYIDPEELPAYYGGKLTDPDGDPRCRTRITVGSEIPKTYYVRDSIKVDYDQSVTIGRSSSHQVEYELLAPNCALRWQFTCDGADVGFGVYRKKKMGEWMKASEMEEIVPNERYNAHLVPEDGSLTCPEPGVYVLRFDNTYSIFQSKTVSFTVDVLLPSQVNQSER
;
A
#
# COMPACT_ATOMS: atom_id res chain seq x y z
N MET A 1 15.68 -9.64 27.82
CA MET A 1 14.29 -9.38 28.22
C MET A 1 13.58 -8.70 27.06
N SER A 2 12.58 -9.36 26.50
CA SER A 2 11.87 -8.95 25.29
C SER A 2 10.85 -7.84 25.51
N GLY A 3 10.58 -7.45 26.76
CA GLY A 3 9.52 -6.48 27.06
C GLY A 3 8.11 -7.04 26.88
N ARG A 4 7.95 -8.36 27.04
CA ARG A 4 6.65 -9.06 27.04
C ARG A 4 6.36 -9.61 28.42
N VAL A 5 5.08 -9.87 28.71
CA VAL A 5 4.66 -10.50 29.97
C VAL A 5 5.45 -11.81 30.18
N GLY A 6 5.97 -11.99 31.39
CA GLY A 6 6.85 -13.12 31.73
C GLY A 6 8.33 -12.93 31.37
N ASP A 7 8.69 -11.92 30.57
CA ASP A 7 10.07 -11.61 30.14
C ASP A 7 10.36 -10.09 30.22
N LEU A 8 10.03 -9.49 31.37
CA LEU A 8 10.34 -8.09 31.71
C LEU A 8 11.59 -8.00 32.59
N SER A 9 12.49 -7.07 32.26
CA SER A 9 13.52 -6.60 33.21
C SER A 9 12.88 -5.75 34.32
N ALA A 10 13.59 -5.56 35.44
CA ALA A 10 13.12 -4.70 36.53
C ALA A 10 12.75 -3.28 36.06
N LYS A 11 13.58 -2.69 35.17
CA LYS A 11 13.31 -1.37 34.57
C LYS A 11 12.04 -1.35 33.70
N GLN A 12 11.79 -2.43 32.95
CA GLN A 12 10.58 -2.54 32.11
C GLN A 12 9.32 -2.74 32.95
N ALA A 13 9.40 -3.53 34.02
CA ALA A 13 8.29 -3.72 34.95
C ALA A 13 7.95 -2.41 35.69
N GLU A 14 8.97 -1.65 36.12
CA GLU A 14 8.78 -0.32 36.70
C GLU A 14 8.15 0.65 35.70
N ALA A 15 8.65 0.68 34.46
CA ALA A 15 8.09 1.51 33.40
C ALA A 15 6.63 1.16 33.11
N LEU A 16 6.26 -0.13 33.10
CA LEU A 16 4.87 -0.57 32.93
C LEU A 16 3.97 -0.06 34.07
N ALA A 17 4.42 -0.16 35.32
CA ALA A 17 3.67 0.34 36.47
C ALA A 17 3.47 1.87 36.40
N GLN A 18 4.53 2.62 36.09
CA GLN A 18 4.46 4.07 35.92
C GLN A 18 3.55 4.46 34.74
N PHE A 19 3.64 3.72 33.63
CA PHE A 19 2.80 3.95 32.45
C PHE A 19 1.32 3.75 32.77
N ARG A 20 0.99 2.66 33.47
CA ARG A 20 -0.37 2.34 33.89
C ARG A 20 -0.98 3.47 34.75
N GLU A 21 -0.21 4.02 35.69
CA GLU A 21 -0.70 5.15 36.51
C GLU A 21 -0.87 6.43 35.67
N LYS A 22 0.03 6.71 34.73
CA LYS A 22 -0.04 7.87 33.82
C LYS A 22 -1.27 7.88 32.91
N VAL A 23 -1.75 6.71 32.51
CA VAL A 23 -2.89 6.55 31.59
C VAL A 23 -4.17 6.09 32.30
N LYS A 24 -4.18 6.13 33.63
CA LYS A 24 -5.28 5.65 34.47
C LYS A 24 -6.60 6.36 34.20
N ASP A 25 -6.55 7.63 33.79
CA ASP A 25 -7.72 8.43 33.42
C ASP A 25 -8.42 7.90 32.16
N ILE A 26 -7.66 7.37 31.20
CA ILE A 26 -8.19 6.82 29.94
C ILE A 26 -8.34 5.30 29.93
N LEU A 27 -7.68 4.61 30.87
CA LEU A 27 -7.62 3.14 30.90
C LEU A 27 -8.99 2.45 30.90
N PRO A 28 -10.05 2.96 31.59
CA PRO A 28 -11.38 2.36 31.52
C PRO A 28 -12.04 2.41 30.14
N GLN A 29 -11.60 3.32 29.26
CA GLN A 29 -12.12 3.44 27.89
C GLN A 29 -11.28 2.65 26.88
N CYS A 30 -10.10 2.15 27.27
CA CYS A 30 -9.27 1.33 26.40
C CYS A 30 -9.95 -0.02 26.11
N PRO A 31 -9.68 -0.64 24.95
CA PRO A 31 -10.25 -1.95 24.59
C PRO A 31 -9.78 -3.07 25.53
N SER A 32 -8.64 -2.91 26.19
CA SER A 32 -8.13 -3.85 27.19
C SER A 32 -7.31 -3.11 28.24
N GLN A 33 -7.37 -3.59 29.48
CA GLN A 33 -6.55 -3.08 30.60
C GLN A 33 -5.36 -4.01 30.92
N SER A 34 -5.14 -5.04 30.10
CA SER A 34 -4.10 -6.05 30.30
C SER A 34 -2.69 -5.46 30.17
N ASP A 35 -1.71 -6.12 30.81
CA ASP A 35 -0.30 -5.79 30.62
C ASP A 35 0.13 -5.98 29.16
N HIS A 36 -0.41 -7.00 28.48
CA HIS A 36 -0.19 -7.25 27.06
C HIS A 36 -0.53 -6.02 26.20
N PHE A 37 -1.73 -5.44 26.41
CA PHE A 37 -2.15 -4.23 25.71
C PHE A 37 -1.21 -3.06 25.98
N LEU A 38 -0.91 -2.75 27.24
CA LEU A 38 -0.06 -1.61 27.61
C LEU A 38 1.38 -1.76 27.10
N LEU A 39 1.92 -2.97 27.13
CA LEU A 39 3.28 -3.26 26.68
C LEU A 39 3.47 -3.06 25.18
N ARG A 40 2.43 -3.19 24.34
CA ARG A 40 2.53 -2.88 22.90
C ARG A 40 2.95 -1.43 22.67
N TRP A 41 2.31 -0.50 23.35
CA TRP A 41 2.61 0.94 23.26
C TRP A 41 4.00 1.28 23.80
N LEU A 42 4.40 0.62 24.89
CA LEU A 42 5.73 0.79 25.47
C LEU A 42 6.81 0.27 24.53
N ARG A 43 6.69 -0.95 23.99
CA ARG A 43 7.66 -1.52 23.04
C ARG A 43 7.79 -0.66 21.79
N ALA A 44 6.67 -0.21 21.22
CA ALA A 44 6.66 0.64 20.03
C ALA A 44 7.35 2.00 20.20
N ARG A 45 7.62 2.42 21.45
CA ARG A 45 8.35 3.64 21.77
C ARG A 45 9.59 3.37 22.63
N ASN A 46 10.14 2.16 22.57
CA ASN A 46 11.34 1.75 23.32
C ASN A 46 11.26 2.07 24.82
N PHE A 47 10.10 1.82 25.43
CA PHE A 47 9.77 2.13 26.83
C PHE A 47 9.89 3.61 27.22
N ASN A 48 9.87 4.53 26.24
CA ASN A 48 9.75 5.96 26.51
C ASN A 48 8.31 6.30 26.94
N LEU A 49 8.11 6.56 28.23
CA LEU A 49 6.79 6.80 28.83
C LEU A 49 6.01 7.93 28.18
N GLN A 50 6.65 9.08 27.92
CA GLN A 50 5.97 10.25 27.36
C GLN A 50 5.50 9.99 25.93
N LYS A 51 6.34 9.36 25.10
CA LYS A 51 5.97 9.02 23.72
C LYS A 51 4.92 7.92 23.65
N ALA A 52 5.01 6.91 24.51
CA ALA A 52 4.01 5.84 24.61
C ALA A 52 2.65 6.39 25.05
N GLU A 53 2.64 7.32 26.01
CA GLU A 53 1.42 7.97 26.51
C GLU A 53 0.77 8.81 25.42
N ALA A 54 1.55 9.65 24.72
CA ALA A 54 1.05 10.45 23.62
C ALA A 54 0.47 9.58 22.48
N MET A 55 1.13 8.45 22.17
CA MET A 55 0.66 7.51 21.16
C MET A 55 -0.68 6.86 21.56
N LEU A 56 -0.80 6.34 22.78
CA LEU A 56 -2.03 5.72 23.27
C LEU A 56 -3.18 6.74 23.32
N ARG A 57 -2.93 7.97 23.80
CA ARG A 57 -3.96 9.04 23.81
C ARG A 57 -4.44 9.37 22.39
N LYS A 58 -3.53 9.49 21.42
CA LYS A 58 -3.88 9.69 20.00
C LYS A 58 -4.71 8.53 19.45
N HIS A 59 -4.36 7.29 19.82
CA HIS A 59 -5.15 6.11 19.47
C HIS A 59 -6.58 6.17 20.04
N MET A 60 -6.76 6.60 21.29
CA MET A 60 -8.10 6.72 21.87
C MET A 60 -8.96 7.77 21.14
N GLU A 61 -8.37 8.89 20.72
CA GLU A 61 -9.07 9.86 19.87
C GLU A 61 -9.41 9.28 18.49
N PHE A 62 -8.50 8.52 17.89
CA PHE A 62 -8.75 7.81 16.65
C PHE A 62 -9.91 6.82 16.79
N ARG A 63 -9.94 6.02 17.87
CA ARG A 63 -11.02 5.06 18.14
C ARG A 63 -12.38 5.74 18.15
N LYS A 64 -12.48 6.90 18.82
CA LYS A 64 -13.68 7.72 18.89
C LYS A 64 -14.09 8.26 17.51
N HIS A 65 -13.16 8.87 16.77
CA HIS A 65 -13.44 9.47 15.45
C HIS A 65 -13.86 8.43 14.40
N MET A 66 -13.23 7.25 14.42
CA MET A 66 -13.50 6.18 13.47
C MET A 66 -14.63 5.25 13.92
N LYS A 67 -15.20 5.47 15.12
CA LYS A 67 -16.21 4.61 15.75
C LYS A 67 -15.77 3.15 15.81
N VAL A 68 -14.53 2.93 16.22
CA VAL A 68 -13.88 1.61 16.20
C VAL A 68 -14.63 0.60 17.06
N ASP A 69 -15.14 1.03 18.21
CA ASP A 69 -15.86 0.15 19.15
C ASP A 69 -17.12 -0.48 18.54
N THR A 70 -17.73 0.16 17.54
CA THR A 70 -18.94 -0.35 16.85
C THR A 70 -18.70 -0.72 15.39
N ILE A 71 -17.46 -0.70 14.91
CA ILE A 71 -17.14 -0.88 13.48
C ILE A 71 -17.49 -2.26 12.96
N LEU A 72 -17.46 -3.29 13.81
CA LEU A 72 -17.78 -4.67 13.44
C LEU A 72 -19.30 -4.95 13.42
N THR A 73 -20.11 -4.11 14.08
CA THR A 73 -21.55 -4.34 14.29
C THR A 73 -22.44 -3.33 13.58
N GLU A 74 -22.06 -2.05 13.56
CA GLU A 74 -22.88 -0.95 13.07
C GLU A 74 -22.45 -0.44 11.69
N TRP A 75 -21.17 -0.59 11.33
CA TRP A 75 -20.67 -0.10 10.05
C TRP A 75 -20.82 -1.17 8.96
N GLN A 76 -21.55 -0.82 7.90
CA GLN A 76 -21.72 -1.69 6.74
C GLN A 76 -20.61 -1.42 5.73
N LEU A 77 -19.95 -2.50 5.30
CA LEU A 77 -18.91 -2.44 4.29
C LEU A 77 -19.56 -2.05 2.95
N PRO A 78 -19.05 -1.01 2.25
CA PRO A 78 -19.54 -0.68 0.92
C PRO A 78 -19.40 -1.87 -0.02
N GLU A 79 -20.43 -2.15 -0.80
CA GLU A 79 -20.50 -3.29 -1.72
C GLU A 79 -19.27 -3.37 -2.66
N VAL A 80 -18.80 -2.22 -3.13
CA VAL A 80 -17.60 -2.14 -3.99
C VAL A 80 -16.36 -2.66 -3.27
N ILE A 81 -16.19 -2.29 -1.99
CA ILE A 81 -15.07 -2.76 -1.19
C ILE A 81 -15.21 -4.26 -0.94
N GLU A 82 -16.39 -4.71 -0.53
CA GLU A 82 -16.65 -6.13 -0.25
C GLU A 82 -16.36 -7.04 -1.44
N LYS A 83 -16.77 -6.64 -2.65
CA LYS A 83 -16.64 -7.45 -3.86
C LYS A 83 -15.29 -7.32 -4.56
N TYR A 84 -14.66 -6.15 -4.51
CA TYR A 84 -13.52 -5.85 -5.39
C TYR A 84 -12.23 -5.49 -4.64
N LEU A 85 -12.27 -5.13 -3.34
CA LEU A 85 -11.05 -4.97 -2.56
C LEU A 85 -10.49 -6.35 -2.23
N SER A 86 -9.29 -6.64 -2.73
CA SER A 86 -8.64 -7.92 -2.46
C SER A 86 -8.31 -8.08 -0.98
N GLY A 87 -8.33 -9.34 -0.55
CA GLY A 87 -7.73 -9.78 0.70
C GLY A 87 -8.71 -10.49 1.60
N GLY A 88 -8.20 -11.02 2.71
CA GLY A 88 -9.02 -11.71 3.69
C GLY A 88 -8.21 -12.56 4.67
N MET A 89 -8.86 -12.93 5.77
CA MET A 89 -8.28 -13.80 6.79
C MET A 89 -8.54 -15.27 6.44
N CYS A 90 -7.50 -16.09 6.42
CA CYS A 90 -7.62 -17.52 6.12
C CYS A 90 -6.59 -18.35 6.89
N GLY A 91 -7.07 -19.13 7.86
CA GLY A 91 -6.25 -20.03 8.66
C GLY A 91 -5.34 -19.32 9.67
N HIS A 92 -4.58 -20.14 10.39
CA HIS A 92 -3.62 -19.70 11.41
C HIS A 92 -2.22 -20.25 11.13
N ASP A 93 -1.20 -19.49 11.51
CA ASP A 93 0.17 -19.97 11.43
C ASP A 93 0.44 -21.05 12.50
N ARG A 94 1.61 -21.70 12.45
CA ARG A 94 1.96 -22.80 13.36
C ARG A 94 1.96 -22.42 14.84
N GLU A 95 2.00 -21.13 15.15
CA GLU A 95 1.90 -20.60 16.51
C GLU A 95 0.49 -20.08 16.83
N GLY A 96 -0.48 -20.31 15.97
CA GLY A 96 -1.87 -19.90 16.16
C GLY A 96 -2.15 -18.43 15.84
N CYS A 97 -1.18 -17.70 15.28
CA CYS A 97 -1.41 -16.32 14.85
C CYS A 97 -2.27 -16.31 13.58
N PRO A 98 -3.34 -15.48 13.50
CA PRO A 98 -4.16 -15.39 12.29
C PRO A 98 -3.35 -15.01 11.06
N VAL A 99 -3.70 -15.58 9.91
CA VAL A 99 -3.06 -15.27 8.62
C VAL A 99 -3.97 -14.40 7.75
N TRP A 100 -3.45 -13.25 7.34
CA TRP A 100 -4.10 -12.36 6.37
C TRP A 100 -3.44 -12.46 5.00
N TYR A 101 -4.25 -12.52 3.94
CA TYR A 101 -3.78 -12.51 2.56
C TYR A 101 -4.17 -11.20 1.90
N ASP A 102 -3.24 -10.58 1.15
CA ASP A 102 -3.53 -9.51 0.20
C ASP A 102 -3.08 -9.96 -1.20
N VAL A 103 -3.97 -9.83 -2.20
CA VAL A 103 -3.73 -10.30 -3.58
C VAL A 103 -3.65 -9.11 -4.52
N VAL A 104 -2.44 -8.70 -4.87
CA VAL A 104 -2.19 -7.38 -5.45
C VAL A 104 -2.59 -7.29 -6.91
N GLY A 105 -2.11 -8.18 -7.78
CA GLY A 105 -2.22 -8.03 -9.23
C GLY A 105 -3.63 -7.78 -9.79
N PRO A 106 -4.67 -8.47 -9.30
CA PRO A 106 -6.04 -8.28 -9.77
C PRO A 106 -6.71 -6.97 -9.32
N LEU A 107 -6.12 -6.22 -8.38
CA LEU A 107 -6.69 -4.96 -7.93
C LEU A 107 -6.86 -3.97 -9.10
N ASP A 108 -7.90 -3.16 -8.99
CA ASP A 108 -8.16 -2.01 -9.86
C ASP A 108 -8.04 -0.71 -9.03
N PRO A 109 -6.82 -0.16 -8.87
CA PRO A 109 -6.60 1.00 -8.03
C PRO A 109 -7.38 2.23 -8.53
N LYS A 110 -7.46 2.42 -9.85
CA LYS A 110 -8.16 3.56 -10.44
C LYS A 110 -9.66 3.41 -10.18
N GLY A 111 -10.25 2.27 -10.54
CA GLY A 111 -11.66 1.99 -10.24
C GLY A 111 -12.00 2.19 -8.76
N MET A 112 -11.16 1.69 -7.85
CA MET A 112 -11.36 1.89 -6.41
C MET A 112 -11.40 3.38 -6.03
N MET A 113 -10.46 4.18 -6.51
CA MET A 113 -10.45 5.62 -6.19
C MET A 113 -11.62 6.40 -6.81
N HIS A 114 -12.18 5.90 -7.91
CA HIS A 114 -13.37 6.48 -8.56
C HIS A 114 -14.70 6.01 -7.94
N SER A 115 -14.72 4.85 -7.30
CA SER A 115 -15.95 4.25 -6.76
C SER A 115 -16.16 4.48 -5.28
N VAL A 116 -15.08 4.63 -4.49
CA VAL A 116 -15.20 4.76 -3.03
C VAL A 116 -14.38 5.91 -2.47
N SER A 117 -14.77 6.39 -1.29
CA SER A 117 -14.02 7.42 -0.60
C SER A 117 -12.75 6.83 0.03
N LYS A 118 -11.70 7.65 0.15
CA LYS A 118 -10.50 7.30 0.91
C LYS A 118 -10.83 6.93 2.36
N GLN A 119 -11.80 7.62 2.96
CA GLN A 119 -12.23 7.35 4.34
C GLN A 119 -12.87 5.97 4.47
N ASP A 120 -13.65 5.51 3.49
CA ASP A 120 -14.24 4.18 3.52
C ASP A 120 -13.19 3.08 3.35
N LEU A 121 -12.15 3.32 2.54
CA LEU A 121 -11.01 2.41 2.43
C LEU A 121 -10.25 2.31 3.75
N ILE A 122 -9.94 3.45 4.39
CA ILE A 122 -9.29 3.44 5.70
C ILE A 122 -10.17 2.72 6.73
N LYS A 123 -11.48 3.02 6.79
CA LYS A 123 -12.43 2.33 7.69
C LYS A 123 -12.51 0.84 7.43
N SER A 124 -12.48 0.40 6.17
CA SER A 124 -12.44 -1.03 5.85
C SER A 124 -11.23 -1.72 6.45
N LYS A 125 -10.05 -1.08 6.40
CA LYS A 125 -8.82 -1.62 6.98
C LYS A 125 -8.79 -1.55 8.50
N VAL A 126 -9.42 -0.56 9.12
CA VAL A 126 -9.68 -0.55 10.56
C VAL A 126 -10.56 -1.73 10.97
N ARG A 127 -11.63 -1.99 10.21
CA ARG A 127 -12.53 -3.13 10.44
C ARG A 127 -11.76 -4.46 10.34
N ASP A 128 -10.91 -4.62 9.34
CA ASP A 128 -10.05 -5.81 9.18
C ASP A 128 -9.13 -5.98 10.40
N CYS A 129 -8.52 -4.91 10.91
CA CYS A 129 -7.68 -4.95 12.12
C CYS A 129 -8.45 -5.31 13.40
N GLU A 130 -9.66 -4.79 13.61
CA GLU A 130 -10.46 -5.17 14.78
C GLU A 130 -10.94 -6.64 14.67
N MET A 131 -11.26 -7.11 13.45
CA MET A 131 -11.59 -8.52 13.22
C MET A 131 -10.41 -9.43 13.55
N LEU A 132 -9.20 -9.07 13.11
CA LEU A 132 -7.98 -9.83 13.40
C LEU A 132 -7.59 -9.81 14.88
N GLN A 133 -7.78 -8.69 15.58
CA GLN A 133 -7.59 -8.64 17.03
C GLN A 133 -8.58 -9.54 17.77
N LYS A 134 -9.85 -9.52 17.38
CA LYS A 134 -10.85 -10.44 17.94
C LYS A 134 -10.47 -11.90 17.71
N GLU A 135 -9.96 -12.23 16.52
CA GLU A 135 -9.46 -13.58 16.24
C GLU A 135 -8.24 -13.94 17.10
N CYS A 136 -7.35 -12.98 17.36
CA CYS A 136 -6.22 -13.17 18.28
C CYS A 136 -6.70 -13.45 19.71
N ASP A 137 -7.74 -12.76 20.18
CA ASP A 137 -8.34 -13.01 21.51
C ASP A 137 -8.93 -14.44 21.58
N LEU A 138 -9.69 -14.86 20.57
CA LEU A 138 -10.25 -16.21 20.47
C LEU A 138 -9.15 -17.28 20.44
N GLN A 139 -8.09 -17.05 19.67
CA GLN A 139 -6.93 -17.95 19.63
C GLN A 139 -6.19 -17.99 20.95
N SER A 140 -6.15 -16.87 21.69
CA SER A 140 -5.54 -16.82 23.01
C SER A 140 -6.28 -17.70 24.02
N GLU A 141 -7.61 -17.64 24.00
CA GLU A 141 -8.47 -18.50 24.81
C GLU A 141 -8.29 -19.97 24.42
N ARG A 142 -8.34 -20.28 23.12
CA ARG A 142 -8.22 -21.66 22.61
C ARG A 142 -6.89 -22.33 22.97
N LEU A 143 -5.79 -21.56 22.93
CA LEU A 143 -4.44 -22.09 23.11
C LEU A 143 -3.90 -21.90 24.53
N GLY A 144 -4.62 -21.19 25.40
CA GLY A 144 -4.18 -20.90 26.76
C GLY A 144 -2.92 -20.02 26.83
N ARG A 145 -2.63 -19.24 25.79
CA ARG A 145 -1.48 -18.33 25.73
C ARG A 145 -1.80 -17.09 24.89
N ASN A 146 -1.20 -15.96 25.21
CA ASN A 146 -1.48 -14.70 24.51
C ASN A 146 -1.00 -14.70 23.05
N ILE A 147 -1.94 -14.60 22.12
CA ILE A 147 -1.76 -14.30 20.71
C ILE A 147 -2.12 -12.83 20.51
N GLU A 148 -1.17 -12.01 20.03
CA GLU A 148 -1.37 -10.56 19.86
C GLU A 148 -0.87 -10.03 18.51
N SER A 149 -0.49 -10.95 17.62
CA SER A 149 0.17 -10.61 16.36
C SER A 149 -0.32 -11.47 15.20
N ILE A 150 -0.23 -10.94 13.99
CA ILE A 150 -0.69 -11.59 12.75
C ILE A 150 0.47 -11.92 11.82
N THR A 151 0.29 -12.96 11.00
CA THR A 151 1.14 -13.23 9.83
C THR A 151 0.42 -12.71 8.58
N MET A 152 1.13 -11.95 7.73
CA MET A 152 0.57 -11.48 6.46
C MET A 152 1.26 -12.16 5.29
N VAL A 153 0.51 -12.55 4.27
CA VAL A 153 0.99 -13.04 2.98
C VAL A 153 0.58 -12.06 1.89
N TYR A 154 1.57 -11.43 1.26
CA TYR A 154 1.36 -10.51 0.15
C TYR A 154 1.67 -11.22 -1.16
N ASP A 155 0.62 -11.58 -1.90
CA ASP A 155 0.75 -12.09 -3.26
C ASP A 155 0.93 -10.92 -4.22
N CYS A 156 2.18 -10.71 -4.64
CA CYS A 156 2.56 -9.65 -5.58
C CYS A 156 2.57 -10.10 -7.04
N GLU A 157 2.08 -11.31 -7.35
CA GLU A 157 1.91 -11.71 -8.75
C GLU A 157 0.98 -10.71 -9.45
N GLY A 158 1.41 -10.23 -10.62
CA GLY A 158 0.68 -9.20 -11.38
C GLY A 158 0.84 -7.76 -10.86
N LEU A 159 1.65 -7.51 -9.82
CA LEU A 159 2.05 -6.14 -9.48
C LEU A 159 2.69 -5.48 -10.71
N GLY A 160 2.18 -4.31 -11.05
CA GLY A 160 2.45 -3.62 -12.32
C GLY A 160 2.16 -2.13 -12.24
N MET A 161 2.40 -1.42 -13.35
CA MET A 161 2.36 0.04 -13.43
C MET A 161 1.05 0.67 -12.96
N LYS A 162 -0.10 0.01 -13.18
CA LYS A 162 -1.42 0.47 -12.68
C LYS A 162 -1.47 0.69 -11.16
N HIS A 163 -0.64 -0.03 -10.40
CA HIS A 163 -0.57 0.08 -8.94
C HIS A 163 0.29 1.26 -8.47
N LEU A 164 1.03 1.89 -9.37
CA LEU A 164 1.82 3.10 -9.08
C LEU A 164 1.00 4.38 -9.29
N TYR A 165 -0.31 4.26 -9.56
CA TYR A 165 -1.23 5.39 -9.67
C TYR A 165 -1.16 6.26 -8.40
N LYS A 166 -0.83 7.54 -8.55
CA LYS A 166 -0.45 8.44 -7.43
C LYS A 166 -1.52 8.51 -6.33
N PRO A 167 -2.82 8.75 -6.64
CA PRO A 167 -3.87 8.78 -5.61
C PRO A 167 -4.01 7.46 -4.83
N ALA A 168 -3.78 6.32 -5.49
CA ALA A 168 -3.83 5.02 -4.83
C ALA A 168 -2.62 4.81 -3.90
N ILE A 169 -1.41 5.22 -4.32
CA ILE A 169 -0.20 5.16 -3.50
C ILE A 169 -0.33 6.06 -2.27
N GLU A 170 -0.86 7.28 -2.43
CA GLU A 170 -1.09 8.20 -1.32
C GLU A 170 -2.11 7.63 -0.32
N THR A 171 -3.23 7.11 -0.82
CA THR A 171 -4.24 6.43 0.01
C THR A 171 -3.64 5.24 0.75
N TYR A 172 -2.83 4.43 0.08
CA TYR A 172 -2.17 3.28 0.71
C TYR A 172 -1.15 3.72 1.76
N GLY A 173 -0.40 4.81 1.52
CA GLY A 173 0.48 5.42 2.51
C GLY A 173 -0.24 5.87 3.78
N GLU A 174 -1.43 6.44 3.64
CA GLU A 174 -2.29 6.79 4.78
C GLU A 174 -2.80 5.57 5.54
N ILE A 175 -3.15 4.49 4.83
CA ILE A 175 -3.52 3.20 5.45
C ILE A 175 -2.34 2.63 6.25
N LEU A 176 -1.14 2.62 5.69
CA LEU A 176 0.07 2.16 6.39
C LEU A 176 0.37 3.02 7.63
N THR A 177 0.26 4.34 7.50
CA THR A 177 0.43 5.26 8.63
C THR A 177 -0.60 4.98 9.71
N MET A 178 -1.85 4.73 9.33
CA MET A 178 -2.91 4.34 10.26
C MET A 178 -2.55 3.05 11.01
N PHE A 179 -2.00 2.03 10.33
CA PHE A 179 -1.55 0.80 10.98
C PHE A 179 -0.43 1.05 12.00
N GLU A 180 0.60 1.80 11.63
CA GLU A 180 1.75 2.08 12.51
C GLU A 180 1.37 2.92 13.75
N ASP A 181 0.42 3.84 13.59
CA ASP A 181 -0.04 4.73 14.66
C ASP A 181 -1.01 4.04 15.64
N ASN A 182 -1.83 3.08 15.16
CA ASN A 182 -2.96 2.54 15.93
C ASN A 182 -2.87 1.06 16.26
N TYR A 183 -2.06 0.29 15.53
CA TYR A 183 -1.88 -1.14 15.74
C TYR A 183 -0.41 -1.52 15.96
N PRO A 184 0.30 -0.84 16.90
CA PRO A 184 1.70 -1.11 17.15
C PRO A 184 1.92 -2.55 17.60
N GLU A 185 3.07 -3.12 17.22
CA GLU A 185 3.49 -4.48 17.59
C GLU A 185 2.51 -5.58 17.13
N GLY A 186 1.53 -5.28 16.28
CA GLY A 186 0.53 -6.23 15.79
C GLY A 186 1.01 -7.11 14.63
N LEU A 187 2.07 -6.71 13.92
CA LEU A 187 2.64 -7.54 12.85
C LEU A 187 3.67 -8.52 13.43
N LYS A 188 3.52 -9.81 13.15
CA LYS A 188 4.55 -10.83 13.41
C LYS A 188 5.56 -10.91 12.27
N ARG A 189 5.04 -11.06 11.04
CA ARG A 189 5.80 -11.13 9.79
C ARG A 189 4.92 -10.81 8.59
N LEU A 190 5.54 -10.30 7.54
CA LEU A 190 4.92 -10.08 6.23
C LEU A 190 5.74 -10.81 5.17
N LEU A 191 5.14 -11.83 4.57
CA LEU A 191 5.76 -12.71 3.58
C LEU A 191 5.32 -12.24 2.18
N VAL A 192 6.23 -11.62 1.44
CA VAL A 192 5.97 -11.21 0.05
C VAL A 192 6.32 -12.36 -0.88
N ILE A 193 5.36 -12.82 -1.66
CA ILE A 193 5.54 -13.92 -2.62
C ILE A 193 5.38 -13.41 -4.05
N LYS A 194 6.03 -14.10 -4.99
CA LYS A 194 5.92 -13.85 -6.44
C LYS A 194 6.15 -12.37 -6.83
N ALA A 195 7.06 -11.70 -6.12
CA ALA A 195 7.40 -10.30 -6.34
C ALA A 195 8.05 -10.10 -7.73
N PRO A 196 7.48 -9.24 -8.61
CA PRO A 196 8.06 -8.97 -9.92
C PRO A 196 9.22 -7.97 -9.82
N LYS A 197 9.92 -7.73 -10.95
CA LYS A 197 11.02 -6.74 -11.05
C LYS A 197 10.61 -5.32 -10.65
N LEU A 198 9.31 -4.99 -10.73
CA LEU A 198 8.77 -3.69 -10.31
C LEU A 198 8.64 -3.54 -8.79
N PHE A 199 8.66 -4.64 -8.03
CA PHE A 199 8.46 -4.61 -6.57
C PHE A 199 9.39 -3.65 -5.84
N PRO A 200 10.71 -3.58 -6.12
CA PRO A 200 11.60 -2.64 -5.46
C PRO A 200 11.16 -1.17 -5.64
N VAL A 201 10.60 -0.80 -6.79
CA VAL A 201 10.08 0.55 -7.05
C VAL A 201 8.82 0.80 -6.22
N ALA A 202 7.86 -0.13 -6.26
CA ALA A 202 6.63 -0.04 -5.48
C ALA A 202 6.90 0.02 -3.97
N TYR A 203 7.80 -0.81 -3.46
CA TYR A 203 8.21 -0.80 -2.06
C TYR A 203 8.89 0.52 -1.69
N ASN A 204 9.68 1.11 -2.58
CA ASN A 204 10.33 2.40 -2.33
C ASN A 204 9.32 3.54 -2.12
N LEU A 205 8.19 3.51 -2.84
CA LEU A 205 7.12 4.49 -2.69
C LEU A 205 6.44 4.44 -1.32
N VAL A 206 6.39 3.27 -0.69
CA VAL A 206 5.58 3.07 0.53
C VAL A 206 6.42 2.84 1.78
N LYS A 207 7.69 2.46 1.64
CA LYS A 207 8.56 2.09 2.77
C LYS A 207 8.68 3.20 3.81
N HIS A 208 8.61 4.46 3.41
CA HIS A 208 8.78 5.60 4.31
C HIS A 208 7.63 5.76 5.31
N PHE A 209 6.46 5.19 5.03
CA PHE A 209 5.34 5.08 5.97
C PHE A 209 5.51 3.93 6.97
N LEU A 210 6.40 2.97 6.71
CA LEU A 210 6.65 1.82 7.57
C LEU A 210 7.70 2.15 8.64
N SER A 211 7.47 1.72 9.87
CA SER A 211 8.46 1.78 10.94
C SER A 211 9.62 0.83 10.68
N GLU A 212 10.76 1.05 11.35
CA GLU A 212 11.90 0.13 11.24
C GLU A 212 11.54 -1.30 11.69
N ASP A 213 10.65 -1.42 12.68
CA ASP A 213 10.19 -2.72 13.17
C ASP A 213 9.41 -3.47 12.09
N THR A 214 8.44 -2.82 11.46
CA THR A 214 7.69 -3.39 10.33
C THR A 214 8.60 -3.75 9.17
N ARG A 215 9.53 -2.85 8.78
CA ARG A 215 10.48 -3.12 7.68
C ARG A 215 11.34 -4.36 7.94
N ARG A 216 11.76 -4.61 9.19
CA ARG A 216 12.51 -5.81 9.58
C ARG A 216 11.70 -7.10 9.47
N LYS A 217 10.37 -6.99 9.53
CA LYS A 217 9.41 -8.12 9.45
C LYS A 217 8.96 -8.42 8.02
N VAL A 218 9.28 -7.57 7.06
CA VAL A 218 9.04 -7.81 5.62
C VAL A 218 10.09 -8.77 5.09
N VAL A 219 9.65 -9.92 4.60
CA VAL A 219 10.50 -10.96 4.01
C VAL A 219 10.05 -11.22 2.58
N VAL A 220 10.91 -10.90 1.61
CA VAL A 220 10.67 -11.21 0.20
C VAL A 220 11.17 -12.61 -0.11
N LEU A 221 10.25 -13.48 -0.53
CA LEU A 221 10.51 -14.88 -0.81
C LEU A 221 10.90 -15.10 -2.27
N GLY A 222 11.81 -16.04 -2.48
CA GLY A 222 12.26 -16.48 -3.81
C GLY A 222 11.32 -17.48 -4.46
N SER A 223 11.86 -18.29 -5.38
CA SER A 223 11.09 -19.29 -6.13
C SER A 223 10.54 -20.44 -5.26
N ASN A 224 11.15 -20.71 -4.11
CA ASN A 224 10.71 -21.71 -3.13
C ASN A 224 9.68 -21.17 -2.12
N TRP A 225 8.96 -20.10 -2.46
CA TRP A 225 8.03 -19.44 -1.57
C TRP A 225 6.99 -20.40 -0.97
N GLN A 226 6.49 -21.39 -1.71
CA GLN A 226 5.55 -22.41 -1.19
C GLN A 226 6.14 -23.20 -0.02
N GLU A 227 7.37 -23.70 -0.18
CA GLU A 227 8.07 -24.45 0.87
C GLU A 227 8.30 -23.57 2.10
N VAL A 228 8.64 -22.29 1.90
CA VAL A 228 8.84 -21.35 3.00
C VAL A 228 7.52 -21.01 3.71
N LEU A 229 6.40 -20.87 2.98
CA LEU A 229 5.08 -20.69 3.61
C LEU A 229 4.73 -21.88 4.51
N GLN A 230 4.97 -23.12 4.05
CA GLN A 230 4.71 -24.34 4.83
C GLN A 230 5.58 -24.47 6.10
N LYS A 231 6.75 -23.81 6.15
CA LYS A 231 7.57 -23.72 7.37
C LYS A 231 6.87 -22.89 8.45
N TYR A 232 6.06 -21.90 8.06
CA TYR A 232 5.40 -20.99 8.98
C TYR A 232 3.93 -21.31 9.22
N ILE A 233 3.24 -21.87 8.23
CA ILE A 233 1.81 -22.17 8.26
C ILE A 233 1.64 -23.68 8.04
N ASP A 234 0.79 -24.32 8.84
CA ASP A 234 0.52 -25.74 8.64
C ASP A 234 -0.19 -25.97 7.30
N PRO A 235 0.16 -27.01 6.51
CA PRO A 235 -0.52 -27.29 5.25
C PRO A 235 -2.04 -27.37 5.37
N GLU A 236 -2.59 -27.84 6.50
CA GLU A 236 -4.05 -27.92 6.69
C GLU A 236 -4.70 -26.53 6.90
N GLU A 237 -3.91 -25.52 7.27
CA GLU A 237 -4.33 -24.12 7.48
C GLU A 237 -3.96 -23.20 6.30
N LEU A 238 -3.16 -23.69 5.36
CA LEU A 238 -2.67 -22.95 4.20
C LEU A 238 -3.51 -23.30 2.96
N PRO A 239 -4.08 -22.32 2.21
CA PRO A 239 -4.80 -22.61 0.98
C PRO A 239 -3.96 -23.45 0.00
N ALA A 240 -4.60 -24.42 -0.65
CA ALA A 240 -3.94 -25.31 -1.61
C ALA A 240 -3.27 -24.53 -2.75
N TYR A 241 -3.85 -23.41 -3.17
CA TYR A 241 -3.24 -22.49 -4.15
C TYR A 241 -1.88 -21.93 -3.69
N TYR A 242 -1.70 -21.73 -2.39
CA TYR A 242 -0.44 -21.27 -1.80
C TYR A 242 0.50 -22.41 -1.35
N GLY A 243 0.21 -23.64 -1.79
CA GLY A 243 1.04 -24.82 -1.51
C GLY A 243 0.64 -25.59 -0.26
N GLY A 244 -0.53 -25.33 0.32
CA GLY A 244 -1.09 -26.15 1.41
C GLY A 244 -2.10 -27.19 0.92
N LYS A 245 -3.12 -27.44 1.74
CA LYS A 245 -4.20 -28.39 1.50
C LYS A 245 -5.59 -27.83 1.79
N LEU A 246 -5.68 -26.64 2.40
CA LEU A 246 -6.96 -26.01 2.72
C LEU A 246 -7.69 -25.64 1.42
N THR A 247 -8.97 -26.00 1.34
CA THR A 247 -9.88 -25.61 0.26
C THR A 247 -11.18 -25.08 0.85
N ASP A 248 -11.96 -24.40 0.01
CA ASP A 248 -13.37 -24.16 0.33
C ASP A 248 -14.17 -25.47 0.37
N PRO A 249 -15.40 -25.45 0.93
CA PRO A 249 -16.27 -26.63 0.97
C PRO A 249 -16.61 -27.23 -0.41
N ASP A 250 -16.56 -26.43 -1.46
CA ASP A 250 -16.76 -26.85 -2.86
C ASP A 250 -15.47 -27.33 -3.55
N GLY A 251 -14.34 -27.31 -2.83
CA GLY A 251 -13.04 -27.72 -3.33
C GLY A 251 -12.23 -26.60 -4.00
N ASP A 252 -12.65 -25.32 -3.96
CA ASP A 252 -11.85 -24.23 -4.52
C ASP A 252 -10.50 -24.11 -3.78
N PRO A 253 -9.35 -24.35 -4.45
CA PRO A 253 -8.03 -24.29 -3.81
C PRO A 253 -7.62 -22.87 -3.41
N ARG A 254 -8.32 -21.84 -3.87
CA ARG A 254 -8.02 -20.43 -3.57
C ARG A 254 -8.73 -19.92 -2.32
N CYS A 255 -9.63 -20.70 -1.73
CA CYS A 255 -10.40 -20.31 -0.55
C CYS A 255 -11.15 -18.97 -0.74
N ARG A 256 -11.84 -18.80 -1.88
CA ARG A 256 -12.53 -17.56 -2.25
C ARG A 256 -13.71 -17.21 -1.34
N THR A 257 -14.21 -18.15 -0.54
CA THR A 257 -15.19 -17.81 0.52
C THR A 257 -14.57 -16.97 1.65
N ARG A 258 -13.24 -16.95 1.76
CA ARG A 258 -12.49 -16.24 2.81
C ARG A 258 -11.53 -15.19 2.26
N ILE A 259 -11.05 -15.36 1.03
CA ILE A 259 -10.09 -14.48 0.38
C ILE A 259 -10.73 -13.88 -0.86
N THR A 260 -11.06 -12.58 -0.81
CA THR A 260 -11.54 -11.86 -1.98
C THR A 260 -10.38 -11.68 -2.96
N VAL A 261 -10.54 -12.19 -4.17
CA VAL A 261 -9.63 -11.91 -5.29
C VAL A 261 -10.23 -10.72 -6.03
N GLY A 262 -9.56 -9.56 -5.96
CA GLY A 262 -10.05 -8.33 -6.62
C GLY A 262 -10.28 -8.52 -8.12
N SER A 263 -10.99 -7.58 -8.73
CA SER A 263 -11.18 -7.54 -10.19
C SER A 263 -11.45 -6.11 -10.65
N GLU A 264 -11.53 -5.92 -11.98
CA GLU A 264 -11.91 -4.62 -12.56
C GLU A 264 -13.30 -4.20 -12.07
N ILE A 265 -13.42 -2.95 -11.62
CA ILE A 265 -14.67 -2.46 -11.06
C ILE A 265 -15.59 -2.00 -12.19
N PRO A 266 -16.83 -2.50 -12.25
CA PRO A 266 -17.79 -2.01 -13.24
C PRO A 266 -17.98 -0.50 -13.11
N LYS A 267 -17.91 0.21 -14.25
CA LYS A 267 -18.06 1.67 -14.29
C LYS A 267 -19.39 2.18 -13.70
N THR A 268 -20.39 1.32 -13.56
CA THR A 268 -21.65 1.62 -12.87
C THR A 268 -21.47 1.94 -11.39
N TYR A 269 -20.36 1.54 -10.77
CA TYR A 269 -20.01 1.91 -9.40
C TYR A 269 -19.22 3.22 -9.30
N TYR A 270 -18.86 3.86 -10.41
CA TYR A 270 -18.05 5.09 -10.36
C TYR A 270 -18.94 6.23 -9.89
N VAL A 271 -18.50 6.92 -8.83
CA VAL A 271 -19.21 8.08 -8.27
C VAL A 271 -18.52 9.40 -8.63
N ARG A 272 -17.39 9.34 -9.34
CA ARG A 272 -16.63 10.50 -9.84
C ARG A 272 -15.82 10.12 -11.08
N ASP A 273 -15.68 11.05 -12.01
CA ASP A 273 -14.92 10.86 -13.26
C ASP A 273 -13.45 11.28 -13.15
N SER A 274 -13.11 12.10 -12.16
CA SER A 274 -11.74 12.55 -11.91
C SER A 274 -11.48 12.75 -10.41
N ILE A 275 -10.20 12.75 -10.06
CA ILE A 275 -9.71 13.06 -8.72
C ILE A 275 -8.91 14.35 -8.85
N LYS A 276 -9.17 15.30 -7.96
CA LYS A 276 -8.41 16.55 -7.95
C LYS A 276 -6.96 16.24 -7.59
N VAL A 277 -6.03 16.64 -8.46
CA VAL A 277 -4.59 16.51 -8.23
C VAL A 277 -3.95 17.87 -8.47
N ASP A 278 -3.00 18.24 -7.61
CA ASP A 278 -2.17 19.42 -7.79
C ASP A 278 -0.99 19.10 -8.71
N TYR A 279 -0.60 20.05 -9.56
CA TYR A 279 0.49 19.88 -10.52
C TYR A 279 1.70 20.71 -10.14
N ASP A 280 2.89 20.13 -10.27
CA ASP A 280 4.15 20.79 -9.91
C ASP A 280 4.56 21.87 -10.93
N GLN A 281 4.18 21.68 -12.19
CA GLN A 281 4.58 22.57 -13.29
C GLN A 281 3.38 22.98 -14.14
N SER A 282 3.46 24.18 -14.71
CA SER A 282 2.51 24.68 -15.71
C SER A 282 3.24 25.47 -16.78
N VAL A 283 2.98 25.16 -18.05
CA VAL A 283 3.67 25.75 -19.20
C VAL A 283 2.68 26.09 -20.31
N THR A 284 2.82 27.27 -20.91
CA THR A 284 2.08 27.64 -22.11
C THR A 284 2.89 27.33 -23.37
N ILE A 285 2.39 26.40 -24.17
CA ILE A 285 2.98 25.95 -25.43
C ILE A 285 2.35 26.76 -26.56
N GLY A 286 3.17 27.59 -27.21
CA GLY A 286 2.75 28.35 -28.39
C GLY A 286 2.22 27.46 -29.51
N ARG A 287 1.43 28.04 -30.42
CA ARG A 287 1.00 27.35 -31.64
C ARG A 287 2.19 26.86 -32.46
N SER A 288 2.00 25.77 -33.18
CA SER A 288 3.05 25.16 -34.02
C SER A 288 4.36 24.86 -33.25
N SER A 289 4.29 24.67 -31.92
CA SER A 289 5.45 24.47 -31.05
C SER A 289 5.26 23.24 -30.16
N SER A 290 6.31 22.88 -29.43
CA SER A 290 6.30 21.78 -28.47
C SER A 290 7.17 22.12 -27.27
N HIS A 291 6.81 21.56 -26.11
CA HIS A 291 7.62 21.62 -24.90
C HIS A 291 8.18 20.23 -24.58
N GLN A 292 9.41 20.18 -24.07
CA GLN A 292 10.09 18.94 -23.71
C GLN A 292 10.67 19.08 -22.29
N VAL A 293 10.53 18.04 -21.50
CA VAL A 293 11.19 17.89 -20.20
C VAL A 293 12.03 16.61 -20.21
N GLU A 294 13.26 16.72 -19.72
CA GLU A 294 14.28 15.68 -19.80
C GLU A 294 14.61 15.12 -18.43
N TYR A 295 14.68 13.80 -18.32
CA TYR A 295 15.06 13.08 -17.11
C TYR A 295 16.20 12.11 -17.43
N GLU A 296 17.38 12.40 -16.89
CA GLU A 296 18.53 11.51 -16.98
C GLU A 296 18.42 10.39 -15.94
N LEU A 297 18.20 9.17 -16.41
CA LEU A 297 18.12 7.97 -15.58
C LEU A 297 19.48 7.28 -15.60
N LEU A 298 20.17 7.32 -14.47
CA LEU A 298 21.51 6.72 -14.32
C LEU A 298 21.45 5.22 -13.98
N ALA A 299 20.30 4.73 -13.51
CA ALA A 299 20.11 3.35 -13.11
C ALA A 299 19.02 2.66 -13.96
N PRO A 300 19.20 1.37 -14.32
CA PRO A 300 18.17 0.59 -15.00
C PRO A 300 17.01 0.27 -14.05
N ASN A 301 15.86 -0.07 -14.63
CA ASN A 301 14.63 -0.49 -13.93
C ASN A 301 14.05 0.56 -12.99
N CYS A 302 14.31 1.85 -13.24
CA CYS A 302 13.52 2.93 -12.66
C CYS A 302 12.12 2.94 -13.30
N ALA A 303 11.15 3.62 -12.68
CA ALA A 303 9.89 3.94 -13.33
C ALA A 303 9.73 5.44 -13.51
N LEU A 304 9.23 5.86 -14.66
CA LEU A 304 8.69 7.20 -14.87
C LEU A 304 7.19 7.15 -14.66
N ARG A 305 6.65 8.15 -13.98
CA ARG A 305 5.20 8.36 -13.85
C ARG A 305 4.90 9.81 -14.18
N TRP A 306 3.84 10.05 -14.94
CA TRP A 306 3.40 11.40 -15.28
C TRP A 306 1.90 11.53 -15.09
N GLN A 307 1.48 12.77 -14.86
CA GLN A 307 0.09 13.18 -14.95
C GLN A 307 0.02 14.59 -15.52
N PHE A 308 -0.93 14.86 -16.40
CA PHE A 308 -1.11 16.18 -16.98
C PHE A 308 -2.57 16.51 -17.31
N THR A 309 -2.86 17.80 -17.34
CA THR A 309 -4.10 18.40 -17.84
C THR A 309 -3.75 19.51 -18.84
N CYS A 310 -4.66 19.80 -19.77
CA CYS A 310 -4.49 20.87 -20.74
C CYS A 310 -5.72 21.76 -20.78
N ASP A 311 -5.54 23.08 -20.78
CA ASP A 311 -6.66 24.00 -20.85
C ASP A 311 -7.30 24.00 -22.25
N GLY A 312 -8.60 23.70 -22.29
CA GLY A 312 -9.50 24.07 -23.39
C GLY A 312 -9.37 23.31 -24.71
N ALA A 313 -8.46 22.34 -24.85
CA ALA A 313 -8.32 21.54 -26.06
C ALA A 313 -7.48 20.27 -25.85
N ASP A 314 -7.33 19.47 -26.90
CA ASP A 314 -6.43 18.32 -26.94
C ASP A 314 -4.95 18.74 -26.87
N VAL A 315 -4.05 17.91 -26.36
CA VAL A 315 -2.60 18.11 -26.48
C VAL A 315 -1.93 16.83 -26.96
N GLY A 316 -0.93 16.94 -27.82
CA GLY A 316 -0.10 15.80 -28.19
C GLY A 316 0.83 15.44 -27.05
N PHE A 317 1.00 14.16 -26.74
CA PHE A 317 1.96 13.72 -25.73
C PHE A 317 2.64 12.42 -26.16
N GLY A 318 3.96 12.35 -25.99
CA GLY A 318 4.75 11.15 -26.19
C GLY A 318 6.00 11.14 -25.32
N VAL A 319 6.59 9.96 -25.17
CA VAL A 319 7.83 9.76 -24.40
C VAL A 319 8.90 9.20 -25.33
N TYR A 320 10.07 9.81 -25.29
CA TYR A 320 11.20 9.49 -26.17
C TYR A 320 12.45 9.21 -25.34
N ARG A 321 13.46 8.64 -25.98
CA ARG A 321 14.78 8.42 -25.40
C ARG A 321 15.87 8.97 -26.30
N LYS A 322 16.87 9.60 -25.68
CA LYS A 322 18.08 10.08 -26.34
C LYS A 322 19.34 9.80 -25.50
N LYS A 323 20.50 9.97 -26.12
CA LYS A 323 21.81 9.59 -25.55
C LYS A 323 22.40 10.63 -24.59
N LYS A 324 22.11 11.91 -24.78
CA LYS A 324 22.73 13.02 -24.03
C LYS A 324 21.69 14.04 -23.62
N MET A 325 21.86 14.58 -22.42
CA MET A 325 21.00 15.63 -21.86
C MET A 325 21.38 17.00 -22.41
N GLY A 326 20.42 17.90 -22.55
CA GLY A 326 20.64 19.31 -22.87
C GLY A 326 20.75 19.65 -24.37
N GLU A 327 20.99 18.68 -25.25
CA GLU A 327 20.90 18.90 -26.70
C GLU A 327 19.44 18.77 -27.15
N TRP A 328 18.81 19.86 -27.61
CA TRP A 328 17.45 19.77 -28.15
C TRP A 328 17.45 18.94 -29.43
N MET A 329 16.56 17.94 -29.50
CA MET A 329 16.42 17.05 -30.65
C MET A 329 14.97 17.04 -31.13
N LYS A 330 14.77 16.87 -32.44
CA LYS A 330 13.44 16.62 -33.00
C LYS A 330 12.98 15.22 -32.60
N ALA A 331 11.67 14.99 -32.47
CA ALA A 331 11.15 13.64 -32.20
C ALA A 331 11.63 12.59 -33.20
N SER A 332 11.74 12.95 -34.49
CA SER A 332 12.22 12.04 -35.55
C SER A 332 13.66 11.59 -35.37
N GLU A 333 14.44 12.26 -34.51
CA GLU A 333 15.84 11.95 -34.23
C GLU A 333 16.02 11.20 -32.91
N MET A 334 14.95 11.06 -32.13
CA MET A 334 14.93 10.34 -30.86
C MET A 334 14.26 8.97 -31.03
N GLU A 335 14.58 8.06 -30.13
CA GLU A 335 13.88 6.78 -30.07
C GLU A 335 12.51 6.97 -29.40
N GLU A 336 11.44 6.61 -30.09
CA GLU A 336 10.08 6.70 -29.56
C GLU A 336 9.81 5.51 -28.62
N ILE A 337 9.41 5.81 -27.38
CA ILE A 337 9.12 4.81 -26.35
C ILE A 337 7.62 4.72 -26.08
N VAL A 338 6.95 5.87 -25.97
CA VAL A 338 5.49 6.00 -25.95
C VAL A 338 5.10 6.85 -27.15
N PRO A 339 4.31 6.32 -28.09
CA PRO A 339 3.89 7.04 -29.28
C PRO A 339 3.26 8.39 -28.96
N ASN A 340 3.51 9.38 -29.80
CA ASN A 340 2.86 10.67 -29.67
C ASN A 340 1.40 10.61 -30.13
N GLU A 341 0.48 10.63 -29.16
CA GLU A 341 -0.97 10.62 -29.41
C GLU A 341 -1.62 11.92 -28.93
N ARG A 342 -2.83 12.19 -29.41
CA ARG A 342 -3.61 13.36 -29.00
C ARG A 342 -4.54 13.00 -27.86
N TYR A 343 -4.44 13.75 -26.76
CA TYR A 343 -5.20 13.51 -25.56
C TYR A 343 -6.15 14.67 -25.25
N ASN A 344 -7.41 14.36 -24.94
CA ASN A 344 -8.41 15.34 -24.51
C ASN A 344 -8.31 15.64 -23.01
N ALA A 345 -7.13 16.07 -22.56
CA ALA A 345 -6.79 16.22 -21.15
C ALA A 345 -7.50 17.38 -20.42
N HIS A 346 -8.41 18.10 -21.07
CA HIS A 346 -9.17 19.23 -20.49
C HIS A 346 -10.39 18.79 -19.68
N LEU A 347 -10.95 17.60 -19.96
CA LEU A 347 -12.11 17.06 -19.24
C LEU A 347 -11.68 16.19 -18.06
N VAL A 348 -10.73 15.29 -18.33
CA VAL A 348 -10.16 14.36 -17.35
C VAL A 348 -8.64 14.42 -17.52
N PRO A 349 -7.87 14.60 -16.44
CA PRO A 349 -6.43 14.51 -16.51
C PRO A 349 -5.96 13.17 -17.08
N GLU A 350 -4.91 13.21 -17.88
CA GLU A 350 -4.22 12.03 -18.35
C GLU A 350 -3.13 11.63 -17.37
N ASP A 351 -3.00 10.34 -17.11
CA ASP A 351 -1.95 9.77 -16.30
C ASP A 351 -1.33 8.56 -16.99
N GLY A 352 -0.04 8.36 -16.78
CA GLY A 352 0.68 7.26 -17.38
C GLY A 352 1.97 6.96 -16.64
N SER A 353 2.53 5.80 -16.93
CA SER A 353 3.81 5.42 -16.33
C SER A 353 4.51 4.36 -17.18
N LEU A 354 5.83 4.31 -17.04
CA LEU A 354 6.71 3.47 -17.84
C LEU A 354 7.82 2.89 -16.94
N THR A 355 8.09 1.59 -17.05
CA THR A 355 9.35 1.03 -16.53
C THR A 355 10.46 1.30 -17.54
N CYS A 356 11.56 1.89 -17.09
CA CYS A 356 12.71 2.28 -17.88
C CYS A 356 13.81 1.23 -17.70
N PRO A 357 13.93 0.21 -18.60
CA PRO A 357 14.84 -0.92 -18.39
C PRO A 357 16.31 -0.51 -18.53
N GLU A 358 16.58 0.54 -19.31
CA GLU A 358 17.92 0.99 -19.64
C GLU A 358 18.16 2.43 -19.16
N PRO A 359 19.37 2.74 -18.66
CA PRO A 359 19.80 4.11 -18.40
C PRO A 359 19.76 4.95 -19.68
N GLY A 360 19.59 6.27 -19.51
CA GLY A 360 19.53 7.21 -20.63
C GLY A 360 18.70 8.45 -20.30
N VAL A 361 18.56 9.34 -21.28
CA VAL A 361 17.76 10.55 -21.12
C VAL A 361 16.38 10.30 -21.71
N TYR A 362 15.37 10.24 -20.85
CA TYR A 362 13.98 10.12 -21.25
C TYR A 362 13.39 11.51 -21.38
N VAL A 363 12.67 11.74 -22.47
CA VAL A 363 12.14 13.04 -22.86
C VAL A 363 10.63 12.92 -22.95
N LEU A 364 9.92 13.58 -22.03
CA LEU A 364 8.47 13.70 -22.13
C LEU A 364 8.18 14.96 -22.94
N ARG A 365 7.44 14.80 -24.05
CA ARG A 365 7.19 15.86 -25.01
C ARG A 365 5.70 16.16 -25.10
N PHE A 366 5.34 17.41 -24.83
CA PHE A 366 4.02 17.97 -25.08
C PHE A 366 4.02 18.70 -26.41
N ASP A 367 3.14 18.30 -27.32
CA ASP A 367 3.13 18.72 -28.70
C ASP A 367 1.88 19.54 -29.03
N ASN A 368 2.10 20.79 -29.46
CA ASN A 368 1.07 21.69 -29.98
C ASN A 368 1.38 22.06 -31.45
N THR A 369 2.14 21.23 -32.16
CA THR A 369 2.55 21.55 -33.54
C THR A 369 1.37 21.58 -34.52
N TYR A 370 0.28 20.90 -34.19
CA TYR A 370 -0.92 20.78 -35.03
C TYR A 370 -1.96 21.90 -34.82
N SER A 371 -1.86 22.73 -33.76
CA SER A 371 -2.80 23.85 -33.59
C SER A 371 -2.42 25.04 -34.47
N ILE A 372 -3.43 25.57 -35.16
CA ILE A 372 -3.27 26.67 -36.10
C ILE A 372 -3.45 28.03 -35.42
N PHE A 373 -4.33 28.11 -34.40
CA PHE A 373 -4.76 29.40 -33.82
C PHE A 373 -4.52 29.57 -32.32
N GLN A 374 -4.32 28.49 -31.57
CA GLN A 374 -4.34 28.53 -30.11
C GLN A 374 -3.04 28.02 -29.49
N SER A 375 -2.53 28.76 -28.52
CA SER A 375 -1.59 28.24 -27.52
C SER A 375 -2.33 27.35 -26.54
N LYS A 376 -1.61 26.42 -25.91
CA LYS A 376 -2.15 25.48 -24.92
C LYS A 376 -1.39 25.61 -23.62
N THR A 377 -2.10 25.76 -22.51
CA THR A 377 -1.47 25.69 -21.19
C THR A 377 -1.60 24.27 -20.67
N VAL A 378 -0.46 23.63 -20.42
CA VAL A 378 -0.38 22.26 -19.89
C VAL A 378 0.13 22.34 -18.47
N SER A 379 -0.62 21.78 -17.53
CA SER A 379 -0.19 21.61 -16.15
C SER A 379 0.13 20.14 -15.90
N PHE A 380 1.31 19.83 -15.38
CA PHE A 380 1.80 18.46 -15.31
C PHE A 380 2.72 18.21 -14.12
N THR A 381 2.85 16.94 -13.76
CA THR A 381 3.80 16.40 -12.77
C THR A 381 4.47 15.18 -13.37
N VAL A 382 5.78 15.03 -13.15
CA VAL A 382 6.54 13.84 -13.56
C VAL A 382 7.45 13.41 -12.44
N ASP A 383 7.34 12.15 -12.04
CA ASP A 383 8.12 11.53 -10.99
C ASP A 383 9.08 10.49 -11.58
N VAL A 384 10.34 10.53 -11.14
CA VAL A 384 11.30 9.44 -11.32
C VAL A 384 11.28 8.57 -10.07
N LEU A 385 10.86 7.33 -10.23
CA LEU A 385 10.71 6.36 -9.14
C LEU A 385 11.88 5.38 -9.18
N LEU A 386 12.76 5.49 -8.18
CA LEU A 386 13.94 4.65 -8.05
C LEU A 386 13.61 3.31 -7.36
N PRO A 387 14.26 2.20 -7.73
CA PRO A 387 14.13 0.94 -7.01
C PRO A 387 14.76 1.03 -5.61
N SER A 388 14.13 0.38 -4.64
CA SER A 388 14.72 0.20 -3.30
C SER A 388 15.74 -0.94 -3.25
N GLN A 389 16.75 -0.83 -2.39
CA GLN A 389 17.59 -1.96 -2.02
C GLN A 389 16.78 -2.86 -1.07
N VAL A 390 16.13 -3.90 -1.60
CA VAL A 390 15.42 -4.89 -0.79
C VAL A 390 16.32 -6.10 -0.62
N ASN A 391 16.58 -6.49 0.64
CA ASN A 391 17.27 -7.73 0.94
C ASN A 391 16.37 -8.90 0.49
N GLN A 392 16.69 -9.50 -0.66
CA GLN A 392 16.09 -10.77 -1.05
C GLN A 392 16.68 -11.84 -0.14
N SER A 393 15.83 -12.67 0.47
CA SER A 393 16.34 -13.88 1.11
C SER A 393 16.84 -14.81 0.00
N GLU A 394 18.15 -15.04 -0.03
CA GLU A 394 18.77 -15.94 -0.99
C GLU A 394 18.29 -17.38 -0.71
N ARG A 395 17.70 -17.98 -1.76
CA ARG A 395 17.52 -19.42 -2.05
C ARG A 395 17.18 -20.35 -0.88
#